data_AF-A0A2W5AEQ3-F1
#
_entry.id   AF-A0A2W5AEQ3-F1
#
_cell.length_a   1.000
_cell.length_b   1.000
_cell.length_c   1.000
_cell.angle_alpha   90.00
_cell.angle_beta   90.00
_cell.angle_gamma   90.00
#
_symmetry.space_group_name_H-M   'P 1'
#
loop_
_entity.id
_entity.type
_entity.pdbx_description
1 polymer ?
#
loop_
_entity_poly.entity_id
_entity_poly.type
_entity_poly.pdbx_seq_one_letter_code
_entity_poly.pdbx_strand_id
1 'polypeptide(L)' 'MYYRNCNAARAAGAAPIWRGSPGYREGLDGDGDGIACEPYYRR' A
#
# COMPACT_ATOMS: atom_id res chain seq x y z
N MET A 1 1.97 -12.10 1.33
CA MET A 1 2.83 -11.24 2.19
C MET A 1 1.94 -10.42 3.11
N TYR A 2 2.39 -10.03 4.30
CA TYR A 2 1.57 -9.25 5.23
C TYR A 2 2.34 -8.02 5.73
N TYR A 3 1.76 -6.84 5.52
CA TYR A 3 2.25 -5.59 6.10
C TYR A 3 1.26 -5.09 7.14
N ARG A 4 1.76 -4.72 8.33
CA ARG A 4 0.95 -4.17 9.42
C ARG A 4 0.35 -2.82 9.06
N ASN A 5 1.10 -2.01 8.30
CA ASN A 5 0.72 -0.68 7.85
C ASN A 5 1.62 -0.26 6.67
N CYS A 6 1.32 0.89 6.09
CA CYS A 6 2.08 1.42 4.97
C CYS A 6 3.52 1.82 5.30
N ASN A 7 3.84 2.14 6.55
CA ASN A 7 5.23 2.40 6.95
C ASN A 7 6.06 1.12 6.85
N ALA A 8 5.52 -0.03 7.28
CA ALA A 8 6.19 -1.33 7.12
C ALA A 8 6.34 -1.72 5.65
N ALA A 9 5.31 -1.48 4.82
CA ALA A 9 5.39 -1.72 3.37
C ALA A 9 6.47 -0.86 2.69
N ARG A 10 6.54 0.43 3.01
CA ARG A 10 7.58 1.35 2.49
C ARG A 10 8.98 0.96 2.97
N ALA A 11 9.14 0.65 4.25
CA ALA A 11 10.43 0.22 4.81
C ALA A 11 10.93 -1.09 4.18
N ALA A 12 10.02 -1.98 3.77
CA ALA A 12 10.32 -3.19 3.04
C ALA A 12 10.55 -2.98 1.53
N GLY A 13 10.42 -1.74 1.02
CA GLY A 13 10.53 -1.43 -0.41
C GLY A 13 9.38 -1.98 -1.26
N ALA A 14 8.25 -2.32 -0.64
CA ALA A 14 7.10 -2.95 -1.31
C ALA A 14 6.04 -1.95 -1.78
N ALA A 15 6.06 -0.71 -1.29
CA ALA A 15 5.12 0.33 -1.69
C ALA A 15 5.64 1.14 -2.89
N PRO A 16 4.76 1.59 -3.81
CA PRO A 16 3.29 1.41 -3.83
C PRO A 16 2.87 -0.03 -4.16
N ILE A 17 1.78 -0.50 -3.54
CA ILE A 17 1.28 -1.87 -3.69
C ILE A 17 0.04 -1.88 -4.57
N TRP A 18 0.15 -2.47 -5.76
CA TRP A 18 -0.95 -2.55 -6.73
C TRP A 18 -1.94 -3.69 -6.41
N ARG A 19 -3.23 -3.47 -6.68
CA ARG A 19 -4.28 -4.50 -6.59
C ARG A 19 -3.87 -5.74 -7.39
N GLY A 20 -4.00 -6.91 -6.75
CA GLY A 20 -3.52 -8.20 -7.28
C GLY A 20 -2.10 -8.58 -6.86
N SER A 21 -1.32 -7.65 -6.29
CA SER A 21 -0.02 -7.99 -5.69
C SER A 21 -0.22 -8.75 -4.37
N PRO A 22 0.70 -9.66 -4.01
CA PRO A 22 0.59 -10.46 -2.77
C PRO A 22 0.69 -9.67 -1.46
N GLY A 23 0.98 -8.37 -1.53
CA GLY A 23 0.96 -7.44 -0.40
C GLY A 23 -0.28 -6.54 -0.36
N TYR A 24 -1.14 -6.58 -1.38
CA TYR A 24 -2.30 -5.68 -1.48
C TYR A 24 -3.38 -6.11 -0.50
N ARG A 25 -3.93 -5.12 0.19
CA ARG A 25 -5.08 -5.28 1.08
C ARG A 25 -5.89 -3.98 1.02
N GLU A 26 -7.21 -4.09 0.93
CA GLU A 26 -8.10 -2.92 0.93
C GLU A 26 -7.88 -2.04 2.17
N GLY A 27 -7.57 -2.62 3.33
CA GLY A 27 -7.23 -1.83 4.53
C GLY A 27 -5.92 -1.03 4.46
N LEU A 28 -5.13 -1.17 3.39
CA LEU A 28 -3.93 -0.37 3.11
C LEU A 28 -4.15 0.64 1.96
N ASP A 29 -5.31 0.57 1.31
CA ASP A 29 -5.76 1.39 0.19
C ASP A 29 -6.88 2.30 0.73
N GLY A 30 -6.47 3.45 1.27
CA GLY A 30 -7.37 4.30 2.07
C GLY A 30 -8.46 4.98 1.26
N ASP A 31 -8.20 5.22 -0.02
CA ASP A 31 -9.09 5.82 -1.01
C ASP A 31 -9.73 4.81 -1.97
N GLY A 32 -9.30 3.56 -1.95
CA GLY A 32 -9.94 2.43 -2.63
C GLY A 32 -9.71 2.40 -4.13
N ASP A 33 -8.68 3.10 -4.62
CA ASP A 33 -8.41 3.29 -6.04
C ASP A 33 -7.66 2.10 -6.68
N GLY A 34 -7.21 1.15 -5.84
CA GLY A 34 -6.44 -0.02 -6.27
C GLY A 34 -4.94 0.10 -6.02
N ILE A 35 -4.47 1.18 -5.39
CA ILE A 35 -3.06 1.40 -5.07
C ILE A 35 -2.92 1.60 -3.56
N ALA A 36 -2.48 0.55 -2.88
CA ALA A 36 -2.22 0.62 -1.44
C ALA A 36 -0.89 1.33 -1.14
N CYS A 37 -0.87 2.07 -0.04
CA CYS A 37 0.33 2.71 0.51
C CYS A 37 1.05 3.70 -0.41
N GLU A 38 0.28 4.39 -1.24
CA GLU A 38 0.79 5.46 -2.09
C GLU A 38 1.58 6.51 -1.30
N PRO A 39 2.64 7.08 -1.90
CA PRO A 39 3.23 8.29 -1.39
C PRO A 39 2.24 9.43 -1.65
N TYR A 40 1.36 9.71 -0.68
CA TYR A 40 0.47 10.88 -0.72
C TYR A 40 1.30 12.17 -0.65
N TYR A 41 1.91 12.57 -1.76
CA TYR A 41 2.27 13.95 -2.01
C TYR A 41 0.97 14.69 -2.30
N ARG A 42 0.40 15.32 -1.25
CA ARG A 42 -0.72 16.27 -1.28
C ARG A 42 -1.15 16.66 -2.70
N ARG A 43 -2.26 16.08 -3.17
CA ARG A 43 -3.08 16.75 -4.17
C ARG A 43 -4.10 17.61 -3.46
#